data_AF-A0A4Q5M147-F1
#
_entry.id   AF-A0A4Q5M147-F1
#
_cell.length_a   1.000
_cell.length_b   1.000
_cell.length_c   1.000
_cell.angle_alpha   90.00
_cell.angle_beta   90.00
_cell.angle_gamma   90.00
#
_symmetry.space_group_name_H-M   'P 1'
#
loop_
_entity.id
_entity.type
_entity.pdbx_description
1 polymer ?
#
loop_
_entity_poly.entity_id
_entity_poly.type
_entity_poly.pdbx_seq_one_letter_code
_entity_poly.pdbx_strand_id
1 'polypeptide(L)'
;MEFMAWFAHKYIMHGFGWNWHKDHHQHHKGFFEKNDYYAVVFSIVAASSIIYGNINPEFWYLTWIGAGVTCYGVAYFIFHDIIVHRRVKIKFVAKSKYLRRIMNAHYIHHRVHTKDGAEAFGFLYAPEKYEPKKRE
;
A
#
# COMPACT_ATOMS: atom_id res chain seq x y z
N MET A 1 11.85 -0.54 2.60
CA MET A 1 10.40 -0.80 2.68
C MET A 1 9.69 -0.64 1.34
N GLU A 2 9.83 0.49 0.62
CA GLU A 2 9.14 0.71 -0.67
C GLU A 2 9.33 -0.42 -1.70
N PHE A 3 10.56 -0.89 -1.91
CA PHE A 3 10.83 -1.99 -2.85
C PHE A 3 10.07 -3.28 -2.47
N MET A 4 10.00 -3.60 -1.17
CA MET A 4 9.26 -4.76 -0.68
C MET A 4 7.76 -4.60 -0.87
N ALA A 5 7.23 -3.40 -0.64
CA ALA A 5 5.82 -3.10 -0.88
C ALA A 5 5.48 -3.20 -2.37
N TRP A 6 6.29 -2.61 -3.24
CA TRP A 6 6.16 -2.73 -4.69
C TRP A 6 6.21 -4.20 -5.14
N PHE A 7 7.17 -4.98 -4.61
CA PHE A 7 7.33 -6.38 -4.95
C PHE A 7 6.11 -7.20 -4.52
N ALA A 8 5.68 -7.04 -3.26
CA ALA A 8 4.50 -7.70 -2.74
C ALA A 8 3.25 -7.33 -3.55
N HIS A 9 3.08 -6.04 -3.85
CA HIS A 9 1.96 -5.56 -4.63
C HIS A 9 1.93 -6.19 -6.04
N LYS A 10 3.07 -6.18 -6.75
CA LYS A 10 3.16 -6.68 -8.11
C LYS A 10 3.10 -8.20 -8.22
N TYR A 11 3.81 -8.93 -7.35
CA TYR A 11 4.01 -10.38 -7.51
C TYR A 11 3.16 -11.23 -6.58
N ILE A 12 2.73 -10.68 -5.44
CA ILE A 12 1.88 -11.39 -4.48
C ILE A 12 0.42 -10.98 -4.70
N MET A 13 0.11 -9.69 -4.54
CA MET A 13 -1.27 -9.19 -4.59
C MET A 13 -1.83 -9.28 -6.02
N HIS A 14 -1.07 -8.90 -7.04
CA HIS A 14 -1.38 -9.16 -8.45
C HIS A 14 -0.95 -10.55 -8.96
N GLY A 15 -0.52 -11.44 -8.06
CA GLY A 15 -0.10 -12.80 -8.38
C GLY A 15 -1.07 -13.85 -7.84
N PHE A 16 -0.59 -14.68 -6.92
CA PHE A 16 -1.38 -15.73 -6.27
C PHE A 16 -2.39 -15.16 -5.24
N GLY A 17 -2.13 -13.97 -4.72
CA GLY A 17 -2.99 -13.26 -3.77
C GLY A 17 -4.14 -12.48 -4.42
N TRP A 18 -4.30 -12.55 -5.74
CA TRP A 18 -5.31 -11.76 -6.47
C TRP A 18 -6.72 -11.91 -5.94
N ASN A 19 -7.10 -13.08 -5.40
CA ASN A 19 -8.45 -13.26 -4.85
C ASN A 19 -8.76 -12.35 -3.65
N TRP A 20 -7.76 -11.87 -2.92
CA TRP A 20 -7.92 -10.89 -1.84
C TRP A 20 -7.84 -9.45 -2.38
N HIS A 21 -6.96 -9.22 -3.35
CA HIS A 21 -6.73 -7.89 -3.90
C HIS A 21 -7.76 -7.47 -4.97
N LYS A 22 -8.41 -8.41 -5.65
CA LYS A 22 -9.41 -8.14 -6.70
C LYS A 22 -10.54 -7.25 -6.21
N ASP A 23 -11.00 -7.50 -4.99
CA ASP A 23 -12.06 -6.73 -4.33
C ASP A 23 -11.68 -5.24 -4.25
N HIS A 24 -10.41 -4.97 -4.00
CA HIS A 24 -9.87 -3.62 -3.95
C HIS A 24 -9.86 -2.91 -5.33
N HIS A 25 -9.63 -3.66 -6.40
CA HIS A 25 -9.73 -3.12 -7.76
C HIS A 25 -11.17 -2.91 -8.22
N GLN A 26 -12.13 -3.60 -7.62
CA GLN A 26 -13.53 -3.58 -8.02
C GLN A 26 -14.35 -2.86 -6.94
N HIS A 27 -14.57 -1.56 -7.12
CA HIS A 27 -15.33 -0.74 -6.18
C HIS A 27 -16.61 -1.45 -5.72
N HIS A 28 -16.67 -1.80 -4.44
CA HIS A 28 -17.84 -2.36 -3.79
C HIS A 28 -18.37 -1.40 -2.72
N LYS A 29 -19.64 -1.60 -2.34
CA LYS A 29 -20.23 -0.87 -1.23
C LYS A 29 -19.80 -1.54 0.07
N GLY A 30 -19.12 -0.80 0.95
CA GLY A 30 -18.75 -1.31 2.27
C GLY A 30 -17.53 -0.59 2.83
N PHE A 31 -17.35 -0.68 4.15
CA PHE A 31 -16.12 -0.18 4.77
C PHE A 31 -14.98 -1.18 4.62
N PHE A 32 -15.23 -2.48 4.80
CA PHE A 32 -14.22 -3.55 4.78
C PHE A 32 -14.07 -4.19 3.40
N GLU A 33 -12.85 -4.53 3.03
CA GLU A 33 -12.50 -5.20 1.78
C GLU A 33 -11.73 -6.49 2.08
N LYS A 34 -11.78 -7.51 1.21
CA LYS A 34 -10.93 -8.70 1.37
C LYS A 34 -9.44 -8.37 1.38
N ASN A 35 -9.08 -7.24 0.77
CA ASN A 35 -7.72 -6.72 0.77
C ASN A 35 -7.20 -6.39 2.19
N ASP A 36 -8.09 -6.14 3.16
CA ASP A 36 -7.71 -5.89 4.55
C ASP A 36 -6.98 -7.09 5.19
N TYR A 37 -7.10 -8.29 4.63
CA TYR A 37 -6.31 -9.44 5.08
C TYR A 37 -4.80 -9.20 4.96
N TYR A 38 -4.35 -8.40 4.00
CA TYR A 38 -2.92 -8.03 3.92
C TYR A 38 -2.51 -7.19 5.12
N ALA A 39 -3.34 -6.25 5.56
CA ALA A 39 -3.04 -5.46 6.76
C ALA A 39 -2.91 -6.36 7.99
N VAL A 40 -3.77 -7.38 8.14
CA VAL A 40 -3.68 -8.37 9.22
C VAL A 40 -2.38 -9.18 9.13
N VAL A 41 -2.06 -9.73 7.95
CA VAL A 41 -0.84 -10.52 7.74
C VAL A 41 0.41 -9.70 8.04
N PHE A 42 0.53 -8.49 7.49
CA PHE A 42 1.69 -7.64 7.74
C PHE A 42 1.78 -7.16 9.20
N SER A 43 0.64 -6.97 9.88
CA SER A 43 0.64 -6.66 11.32
C SER A 43 1.16 -7.82 12.16
N ILE A 44 0.78 -9.06 11.82
CA ILE A 44 1.32 -10.27 12.48
C ILE A 44 2.83 -10.36 12.23
N VAL A 45 3.27 -10.21 10.98
CA VAL A 45 4.70 -10.24 10.63
C VAL A 45 5.48 -9.17 11.40
N ALA A 46 4.97 -7.94 11.46
CA ALA A 46 5.58 -6.85 12.20
C ALA A 46 5.66 -7.16 13.70
N ALA A 47 4.54 -7.54 14.31
CA ALA A 47 4.46 -7.86 15.73
C ALA A 47 5.38 -9.03 16.10
N SER A 48 5.35 -10.13 15.35
CA SER A 48 6.23 -11.28 15.57
C SER A 48 7.71 -10.91 15.44
N SER A 49 8.08 -10.10 14.44
CA SER A 49 9.46 -9.65 14.26
C SER A 49 9.93 -8.78 15.44
N ILE A 50 9.06 -7.88 15.93
CA ILE A 50 9.34 -7.03 17.10
C ILE A 50 9.48 -7.88 18.35
N ILE A 51 8.51 -8.76 18.63
CA ILE A 51 8.53 -9.59 19.83
C ILE A 51 9.80 -10.45 19.83
N TYR A 52 10.05 -11.18 18.74
CA TYR A 52 11.17 -12.10 18.63
C TYR A 52 12.53 -11.39 18.71
N GLY A 53 12.69 -10.24 18.05
CA GLY A 53 13.92 -9.46 18.11
C GLY A 53 14.19 -8.83 19.48
N ASN A 54 13.15 -8.60 20.30
CA ASN A 54 13.31 -8.12 21.68
C ASN A 54 13.65 -9.25 22.67
N ILE A 55 13.09 -10.45 22.49
CA ILE A 55 13.36 -11.56 23.40
C ILE A 55 14.65 -12.34 23.06
N ASN A 56 15.18 -12.21 21.84
CA ASN A 56 16.41 -12.86 21.38
C ASN A 56 17.45 -11.80 20.94
N PRO A 57 18.42 -11.42 21.78
CA PRO A 57 19.36 -10.33 21.51
C PRO A 57 20.20 -10.49 20.22
N GLU A 58 20.52 -11.73 19.83
CA GLU A 58 21.24 -12.04 18.60
C GLU A 58 20.44 -11.70 17.33
N PHE A 59 19.11 -11.56 17.46
CA PHE A 59 18.19 -11.18 16.41
C PHE A 59 17.62 -9.77 16.56
N TRP A 60 18.34 -8.87 17.26
CA TRP A 60 17.92 -7.48 17.52
C TRP A 60 17.44 -6.72 16.27
N TYR A 61 17.99 -7.04 15.10
CA TYR A 61 17.65 -6.40 13.82
C TYR A 61 16.19 -6.65 13.40
N LEU A 62 15.57 -7.76 13.85
CA LEU A 62 14.17 -8.06 13.57
C LEU A 62 13.22 -7.04 14.21
N THR A 63 13.60 -6.46 15.35
CA THR A 63 12.84 -5.37 15.97
C THR A 63 12.73 -4.17 15.04
N TRP A 64 13.84 -3.79 14.40
CA TRP A 64 13.86 -2.67 13.46
C TRP A 64 13.18 -2.97 12.14
N ILE A 65 13.26 -4.22 11.66
CA ILE A 65 12.48 -4.66 10.50
C ILE A 65 10.98 -4.56 10.79
N GLY A 66 10.53 -5.10 11.92
CA GLY A 66 9.12 -5.02 12.32
C GLY A 66 8.64 -3.59 12.54
N ALA A 67 9.47 -2.73 13.17
CA ALA A 67 9.18 -1.30 13.28
C ALA A 67 9.05 -0.64 11.89
N GLY A 68 9.93 -0.97 10.95
CA GLY A 68 9.87 -0.50 9.57
C GLY A 68 8.59 -0.94 8.85
N VAL A 69 8.15 -2.20 9.03
CA VAL A 69 6.87 -2.71 8.52
C VAL A 69 5.70 -1.93 9.11
N THR A 70 5.69 -1.70 10.43
CA THR A 70 4.64 -0.93 11.12
C THR A 70 4.56 0.51 10.61
N CYS A 71 5.68 1.24 10.58
CA CYS A 71 5.71 2.62 10.10
C CYS A 71 5.26 2.73 8.65
N TYR A 72 5.70 1.78 7.80
CA TYR A 72 5.28 1.75 6.41
C TYR A 72 3.79 1.39 6.26
N GLY A 73 3.26 0.48 7.09
CA GLY A 73 1.85 0.13 7.14
C GLY A 73 0.96 1.32 7.59
N VAL A 74 1.43 2.14 8.53
CA VAL A 74 0.73 3.38 8.93
C VAL A 74 0.73 4.39 7.79
N ALA A 75 1.88 4.61 7.14
CA ALA A 75 1.96 5.44 5.95
C ALA A 75 1.04 4.91 4.84
N TYR A 76 0.94 3.58 4.72
CA TYR A 76 0.02 2.91 3.82
C TYR A 76 -1.42 3.28 4.09
N PHE A 77 -1.90 2.99 5.29
CA PHE A 77 -3.29 3.28 5.67
C PHE A 77 -3.66 4.75 5.45
N ILE A 78 -2.77 5.68 5.80
CA ILE A 78 -3.02 7.12 5.61
C ILE A 78 -3.13 7.46 4.13
N PHE A 79 -2.16 7.07 3.30
CA PHE A 79 -2.21 7.45 1.90
C PHE A 79 -3.28 6.69 1.11
N HIS A 80 -3.36 5.38 1.32
CA HIS A 80 -4.24 4.47 0.60
C HIS A 80 -5.71 4.69 1.00
N ASP A 81 -6.04 4.43 2.26
CA ASP A 81 -7.41 4.31 2.73
C ASP A 81 -8.01 5.67 3.10
N ILE A 82 -7.22 6.60 3.61
CA ILE A 82 -7.71 7.94 3.98
C ILE A 82 -7.65 8.90 2.79
N ILE A 83 -6.49 9.02 2.14
CA ILE A 83 -6.27 10.06 1.11
C ILE A 83 -6.83 9.64 -0.25
N VAL A 84 -6.49 8.44 -0.74
CA VAL A 84 -6.81 8.02 -2.11
C VAL A 84 -8.21 7.43 -2.21
N HIS A 85 -8.53 6.41 -1.40
CA HIS A 85 -9.82 5.70 -1.43
C HIS A 85 -10.89 6.31 -0.53
N ARG A 86 -10.51 7.19 0.39
CA ARG A 86 -11.44 7.90 1.30
C ARG A 86 -12.40 6.97 2.04
N ARG A 87 -11.93 5.77 2.40
CA ARG A 87 -12.64 4.82 3.28
C ARG A 87 -12.94 5.47 4.64
N VAL A 88 -12.01 6.29 5.13
CA VAL A 88 -12.25 7.21 6.25
C VAL A 88 -12.58 8.60 5.68
N LYS A 89 -13.76 9.15 6.04
CA LYS A 89 -14.30 10.40 5.47
C LYS A 89 -13.61 11.67 6.01
N ILE A 90 -12.30 11.79 5.83
CA ILE A 90 -11.52 12.99 6.15
C ILE A 90 -11.30 13.78 4.87
N LYS A 91 -11.65 15.08 4.89
CA LYS A 91 -11.42 15.96 3.74
C LYS A 91 -9.92 16.24 3.61
N PHE A 92 -9.29 15.66 2.59
CA PHE A 92 -7.89 15.91 2.25
C PHE A 92 -7.74 16.43 0.81
N VAL A 93 -6.89 17.43 0.63
CA VAL A 93 -6.54 18.00 -0.68
C VAL A 93 -5.02 18.00 -0.81
N ALA A 94 -4.50 17.22 -1.76
CA ALA A 94 -3.07 17.15 -2.03
C ALA A 94 -2.56 18.45 -2.66
N LYS A 95 -1.74 19.20 -1.91
CA LYS A 95 -1.15 20.47 -2.36
C LYS A 95 0.23 20.30 -3.01
N SER A 96 0.99 19.28 -2.60
CA SER A 96 2.36 19.07 -3.11
C SER A 96 2.39 18.34 -4.45
N LYS A 97 3.36 18.69 -5.30
CA LYS A 97 3.62 18.00 -6.57
C LYS A 97 3.83 16.50 -6.37
N TYR A 98 4.59 16.15 -5.33
CA TYR A 98 4.85 14.77 -4.93
C TYR A 98 3.58 13.99 -4.62
N LEU A 99 2.71 14.48 -3.72
CA LEU A 99 1.47 13.78 -3.36
C LEU A 99 0.56 13.61 -4.57
N ARG A 100 0.42 14.65 -5.39
CA ARG A 100 -0.38 14.58 -6.62
C ARG A 100 0.16 13.52 -7.58
N ARG A 101 1.48 13.35 -7.68
CA ARG A 101 2.13 12.34 -8.54
C ARG A 101 1.85 10.92 -8.05
N ILE A 102 2.10 10.63 -6.77
CA ILE A 102 1.84 9.29 -6.23
C ILE A 102 0.34 8.95 -6.25
N MET A 103 -0.55 9.91 -6.00
CA MET A 103 -2.01 9.72 -6.15
C MET A 103 -2.39 9.39 -7.60
N ASN A 104 -1.84 10.12 -8.57
CA ASN A 104 -2.12 9.86 -9.98
C ASN A 104 -1.60 8.49 -10.44
N ALA A 105 -0.41 8.09 -9.98
CA ALA A 105 0.13 6.75 -10.21
C ALA A 105 -0.83 5.66 -9.67
N HIS A 106 -1.33 5.84 -8.45
CA HIS A 106 -2.30 4.94 -7.83
C HIS A 106 -3.62 4.89 -8.61
N TYR A 107 -4.13 6.04 -9.06
CA TYR A 107 -5.33 6.07 -9.90
C TYR A 107 -5.13 5.36 -11.25
N ILE A 108 -3.96 5.51 -11.88
CA ILE A 108 -3.64 4.81 -13.12
C ILE A 108 -3.59 3.30 -12.89
N HIS A 109 -2.97 2.87 -11.79
CA HIS A 109 -2.93 1.47 -11.37
C HIS A 109 -4.34 0.87 -11.27
N HIS A 110 -5.28 1.59 -10.64
CA HIS A 110 -6.67 1.16 -10.49
C HIS A 110 -7.55 1.22 -11.75
N ARG A 111 -7.06 1.79 -12.86
CA ARG A 111 -7.81 1.75 -14.14
C ARG A 111 -7.93 0.34 -14.68
N VAL A 112 -7.01 -0.54 -14.31
CA VAL A 112 -7.04 -1.95 -14.69
C VAL A 112 -7.71 -2.72 -13.57
N HIS A 113 -8.88 -3.31 -13.86
CA HIS A 113 -9.66 -4.07 -12.88
C HIS A 113 -9.38 -5.58 -12.91
N THR A 114 -8.35 -5.99 -13.66
CA THR A 114 -7.91 -7.37 -13.84
C THR A 114 -6.56 -7.59 -13.17
N LYS A 115 -6.23 -8.87 -12.97
CA LYS A 115 -4.94 -9.28 -12.40
C LYS A 115 -3.76 -8.77 -13.23
N ASP A 116 -3.87 -8.92 -14.55
CA ASP A 116 -2.81 -8.60 -15.50
C ASP A 116 -3.03 -7.24 -16.17
N GLY A 117 -1.93 -6.63 -16.63
CA GLY A 117 -1.94 -5.37 -17.38
C GLY A 117 -1.90 -4.09 -16.54
N ALA A 118 -2.00 -4.20 -15.21
CA ALA A 118 -1.84 -3.05 -14.32
C ALA A 118 -0.39 -2.53 -14.33
N GLU A 119 -0.23 -1.23 -14.15
CA GLU A 119 1.06 -0.57 -13.97
C GLU A 119 1.11 0.20 -12.66
N ALA A 120 2.24 0.86 -12.37
CA ALA A 120 2.36 1.75 -11.20
C ALA A 120 2.11 1.11 -9.82
N PHE A 121 2.69 -0.06 -9.56
CA PHE A 121 2.56 -0.77 -8.26
C PHE A 121 3.25 -0.10 -7.05
N GLY A 122 3.96 1.01 -7.28
CA GLY A 122 4.64 1.77 -6.21
C GLY A 122 3.64 2.56 -5.38
N PHE A 123 3.98 2.78 -4.11
CA PHE A 123 3.06 3.34 -3.13
C PHE A 123 3.51 4.72 -2.62
N LEU A 124 4.70 4.81 -2.01
CA LEU A 124 5.31 6.10 -1.65
C LEU A 124 6.28 6.60 -2.73
N TYR A 125 6.48 5.86 -3.80
CA TYR A 125 7.30 6.31 -4.91
C TYR A 125 6.60 6.11 -6.25
N ALA A 126 6.62 7.17 -7.05
CA ALA A 126 6.15 7.16 -8.43
C ALA A 126 7.15 7.91 -9.32
N PRO A 127 7.59 7.31 -10.44
CA PRO A 127 8.37 7.98 -11.48
C PRO A 127 7.69 9.23 -12.05
N GLU A 128 8.46 10.14 -12.62
CA GLU A 128 7.99 11.42 -13.18
C GLU A 128 6.97 11.26 -14.32
N LYS A 129 6.98 10.14 -15.04
CA LYS A 129 5.99 9.85 -16.09
C LYS A 129 4.54 9.82 -15.57
N TYR A 130 4.34 9.68 -14.25
CA TYR A 130 3.03 9.71 -13.60
C TYR A 130 2.65 11.09 -13.05
N GLU A 131 3.39 12.15 -13.38
CA GLU A 131 2.96 13.50 -13.02
C GLU A 131 1.59 13.82 -13.66
N PRO A 132 0.64 14.39 -12.90
CA PRO A 132 -0.65 14.77 -13.48
C PRO A 132 -0.42 15.81 -14.56
N LYS A 133 -0.91 15.54 -15.78
CA LYS A 133 -0.91 16.54 -16.85
C LYS A 133 -1.64 17.79 -16.35
N LYS A 134 -1.08 18.98 -16.60
CA LYS A 134 -1.82 20.23 -16.38
C LYS A 134 -3.10 20.14 -17.20
N ARG A 135 -4.25 20.40 -16.58
CA ARG A 135 -5.47 20.69 -17.34
C ARG A 135 -5.20 22.01 -18.04
N GLU A 136 -5.16 22.00 -19.36
CA GLU A 136 -5.28 23.21 -20.19
C GLU A 136 -6.68 23.81 -20.01
#